data_AF-A0A963BN83-F1
#
_entry.id   AF-A0A963BN83-F1
#
_cell.length_a   1.000
_cell.length_b   1.000
_cell.length_c   1.000
_cell.angle_alpha   90.00
_cell.angle_beta   90.00
_cell.angle_gamma   90.00
#
_symmetry.space_group_name_H-M   'P 1'
#
loop_
_entity.id
_entity.type
_entity.pdbx_description
1 polymer ?
#
loop_
_entity_poly.entity_id
_entity_poly.type
_entity_poly.pdbx_seq_one_letter_code
_entity_poly.pdbx_strand_id
1 'polypeptide(L)'
;MTTRVLNYERRTIALFLLVLTVAVVIGNGAVYVHQRHTLLQQSFQHAEHEVSLIIKLIAESLIKSDYAAAEQFVDQWGADDQDVIAAKIVSANDFTLAHYRRNQPAAHTFSTSQRVNYGSSGVVKMEVVWDTTSIYHGLNRLLTILVSVSVLLIAVLLFFLWWVLRRALLNPVSDELTLSERYNRMLFEQSPVGLALSRLNGELVDVNEAYAHIIGRTVAEA
;
A
#
# COMPACT_ATOMS: atom_id res chain seq x y z
N MET A 1 -10.82 -12.92 -37.95
CA MET A 1 -9.99 -13.74 -37.03
C MET A 1 -9.24 -12.89 -36.00
N THR A 2 -8.87 -11.64 -36.33
CA THR A 2 -8.11 -10.68 -35.51
C THR A 2 -8.82 -10.17 -34.24
N THR A 3 -10.15 -10.08 -34.20
CA THR A 3 -10.89 -9.57 -33.02
C THR A 3 -10.93 -10.53 -31.83
N ARG A 4 -10.79 -11.85 -32.06
CA ARG A 4 -10.75 -12.85 -30.96
C ARG A 4 -9.40 -12.88 -30.25
N VAL A 5 -8.30 -12.66 -30.97
CA VAL A 5 -6.93 -12.63 -30.40
C VAL A 5 -6.74 -11.40 -29.51
N LEU A 6 -7.21 -10.22 -29.94
CA LEU A 6 -7.15 -8.99 -29.14
C LEU A 6 -7.93 -9.05 -27.82
N ASN A 7 -9.06 -9.76 -27.79
CA ASN A 7 -9.85 -9.93 -26.57
C ASN A 7 -9.20 -10.91 -25.57
N TYR A 8 -8.40 -11.86 -26.05
CA TYR A 8 -7.68 -12.80 -25.19
C TYR A 8 -6.56 -12.10 -24.44
N GLU A 9 -5.76 -11.26 -25.12
CA GLU A 9 -4.66 -10.52 -24.49
C GLU A 9 -5.13 -9.48 -23.47
N ARG A 10 -6.27 -8.83 -23.72
CA ARG A 10 -6.85 -7.90 -22.74
C ARG A 10 -7.30 -8.60 -21.46
N ARG A 11 -7.83 -9.83 -21.58
CA ARG A 11 -8.26 -10.63 -20.42
C ARG A 11 -7.08 -11.12 -19.59
N THR A 12 -6.00 -11.57 -20.22
CA THR A 12 -4.80 -12.03 -19.51
C THR A 12 -4.14 -10.88 -18.74
N ILE A 13 -4.04 -9.70 -19.35
CA ILE A 13 -3.54 -8.49 -18.68
C ILE A 13 -4.43 -8.09 -17.50
N ALA A 14 -5.75 -8.07 -17.68
CA ALA A 14 -6.68 -7.72 -16.60
C ALA A 14 -6.61 -8.71 -15.42
N LEU A 15 -6.53 -10.01 -15.70
CA LEU A 15 -6.35 -11.04 -14.69
C LEU A 15 -5.00 -10.88 -13.96
N PHE A 16 -3.93 -10.60 -14.69
CA PHE A 16 -2.62 -10.35 -14.10
C PHE A 16 -2.64 -9.14 -13.15
N LEU A 17 -3.24 -8.02 -13.58
CA LEU A 17 -3.39 -6.83 -12.74
C LEU A 17 -4.25 -7.08 -11.49
N LEU A 18 -5.31 -7.87 -11.62
CA LEU A 18 -6.15 -8.27 -10.50
C LEU A 18 -5.37 -9.12 -9.49
N VAL A 19 -4.65 -10.14 -9.97
CA VAL A 19 -3.80 -11.00 -9.11
C VAL A 19 -2.73 -10.17 -8.41
N LEU A 20 -2.07 -9.25 -9.13
CA LEU A 20 -1.08 -8.35 -8.55
C LEU A 20 -1.67 -7.46 -7.45
N THR A 21 -2.85 -6.87 -7.70
CA THR A 21 -3.54 -6.02 -6.73
C THR A 21 -3.90 -6.81 -5.47
N VAL A 22 -4.45 -8.01 -5.64
CA VAL A 22 -4.77 -8.90 -4.52
C VAL A 22 -3.51 -9.27 -3.73
N ALA A 23 -2.41 -9.62 -4.41
CA ALA A 23 -1.15 -9.95 -3.78
C ALA A 23 -0.59 -8.78 -2.94
N VAL A 24 -0.68 -7.55 -3.45
CA VAL A 24 -0.26 -6.33 -2.74
C VAL A 24 -1.12 -6.07 -1.50
N VAL A 25 -2.44 -6.24 -1.61
CA VAL A 25 -3.36 -6.08 -0.46
C VAL A 25 -3.04 -7.10 0.64
N ILE A 26 -2.84 -8.37 0.26
CA ILE A 26 -2.47 -9.43 1.20
C ILE A 26 -1.12 -9.13 1.85
N GLY A 27 -0.11 -8.73 1.05
CA GLY A 27 1.22 -8.39 1.54
C GLY A 27 1.20 -7.24 2.55
N ASN A 28 0.51 -6.14 2.24
CA ASN A 28 0.36 -5.01 3.15
C ASN A 28 -0.37 -5.41 4.44
N GLY A 29 -1.42 -6.24 4.33
CA GLY A 29 -2.13 -6.77 5.50
C GLY A 29 -1.24 -7.62 6.39
N ALA A 30 -0.42 -8.51 5.81
CA ALA A 30 0.52 -9.33 6.54
C ALA A 30 1.58 -8.48 7.28
N VAL A 31 2.15 -7.47 6.62
CA VAL A 31 3.10 -6.53 7.23
C VAL A 31 2.45 -5.77 8.40
N TYR A 32 1.23 -5.26 8.21
CA TYR A 32 0.50 -4.55 9.26
C TYR A 32 0.25 -5.42 10.50
N VAL A 33 -0.25 -6.65 10.31
CA VAL A 33 -0.51 -7.59 11.40
C VAL A 33 0.79 -7.94 12.13
N HIS A 34 1.87 -8.21 11.39
CA HIS A 34 3.17 -8.54 11.96
C HIS A 34 3.78 -7.38 12.77
N GLN A 35 3.75 -6.16 12.23
CA GLN A 35 4.24 -4.97 12.92
C GLN A 35 3.43 -4.67 14.17
N ARG A 36 2.10 -4.74 14.08
CA ARG A 36 1.21 -4.54 15.23
C ARG A 36 1.53 -5.51 16.36
N HIS A 37 1.65 -6.80 16.05
CA HIS A 37 1.97 -7.81 17.05
C HIS A 37 3.33 -7.54 17.71
N THR A 38 4.34 -7.23 16.90
CA THR A 38 5.70 -6.99 17.39
C THR A 38 5.78 -5.77 18.30
N LEU A 39 5.20 -4.64 17.89
CA LEU A 39 5.24 -3.40 18.67
C LEU A 39 4.48 -3.52 19.99
N LEU A 40 3.30 -4.15 19.98
CA LEU A 40 2.54 -4.39 21.21
C LEU A 40 3.28 -5.34 22.15
N GLN A 41 3.85 -6.43 21.63
CA GLN A 41 4.59 -7.37 22.46
C GLN A 41 5.85 -6.72 23.07
N GLN A 42 6.60 -5.92 22.31
CA GLN A 42 7.76 -5.19 22.82
C GLN A 42 7.35 -4.16 23.88
N SER A 43 6.28 -3.40 23.64
CA SER A 43 5.75 -2.45 24.62
C SER A 43 5.30 -3.16 25.90
N PHE A 44 4.64 -4.31 25.81
CA PHE A 44 4.22 -5.08 26.98
C PHE A 44 5.40 -5.61 27.78
N GLN A 45 6.42 -6.15 27.11
CA GLN A 45 7.64 -6.62 27.78
C GLN A 45 8.39 -5.47 28.47
N HIS A 46 8.46 -4.30 27.82
CA HIS A 46 9.08 -3.11 28.40
C HIS A 46 8.31 -2.64 29.64
N ALA A 47 6.99 -2.50 29.52
CA ALA A 47 6.10 -2.11 30.62
C ALA A 47 6.19 -3.09 31.80
N GLU A 48 6.16 -4.40 31.56
CA GLU A 48 6.31 -5.40 32.63
C GLU A 48 7.64 -5.27 33.36
N HIS A 49 8.73 -5.05 32.62
CA HIS A 49 10.04 -4.85 33.22
C HIS A 49 10.10 -3.57 34.05
N GLU A 50 9.58 -2.47 33.52
CA GLU A 50 9.55 -1.18 34.20
C GLU A 50 8.73 -1.23 35.49
N VAL A 51 7.50 -1.77 35.45
CA VAL A 51 6.68 -1.95 36.67
C VAL A 51 7.40 -2.84 37.67
N SER A 52 8.10 -3.90 37.22
CA SER A 52 8.87 -4.77 38.11
C SER A 52 10.00 -4.03 38.83
N LEU A 53 10.66 -3.07 38.18
CA LEU A 53 11.70 -2.25 38.81
C LEU A 53 11.09 -1.26 39.81
N ILE A 54 10.02 -0.59 39.41
CA ILE A 54 9.35 0.42 40.23
C ILE A 54 8.76 -0.19 41.49
N ILE A 55 8.03 -1.30 41.38
CA ILE A 55 7.44 -1.94 42.55
C ILE A 55 8.50 -2.45 43.53
N LYS A 56 9.68 -2.88 43.05
CA LYS A 56 10.81 -3.26 43.91
C LYS A 56 11.39 -2.05 44.66
N LEU A 57 11.53 -0.92 43.98
CA LEU A 57 12.00 0.33 44.60
C LEU A 57 11.02 0.82 45.67
N ILE A 58 9.72 0.78 45.36
CA ILE A 58 8.68 1.20 46.30
C ILE A 58 8.57 0.23 47.47
N ALA A 59 8.73 -1.08 47.25
CA ALA A 59 8.75 -2.07 48.32
C ALA A 59 9.82 -1.75 49.38
N GLU A 60 10.97 -1.18 48.99
CA GLU A 60 11.99 -0.73 49.96
C GLU A 60 11.47 0.41 50.87
N SER A 61 10.75 1.37 50.30
CA SER A 61 10.14 2.48 51.06
C SER A 61 9.02 1.98 51.98
N LEU A 62 8.21 1.03 51.50
CA LEU A 62 7.16 0.39 52.29
C LEU A 62 7.72 -0.41 53.47
N ILE A 63 8.87 -1.08 53.32
CA ILE A 63 9.56 -1.75 54.43
C ILE A 63 9.98 -0.74 55.52
N LYS A 64 10.40 0.46 55.12
CA LYS A 64 10.72 1.57 56.03
C LYS A 64 9.47 2.28 56.59
N SER A 65 8.27 1.78 56.24
CA SER A 65 6.98 2.38 56.60
C SER A 65 6.81 3.82 56.10
N ASP A 66 7.52 4.20 55.03
CA ASP A 66 7.41 5.52 54.40
C ASP A 66 6.39 5.48 53.26
N TYR A 67 5.11 5.44 53.64
CA TYR A 67 3.99 5.40 52.70
C TYR A 67 3.86 6.71 51.91
N ALA A 68 4.22 7.84 52.52
CA ALA A 68 4.16 9.15 51.87
C ALA A 68 5.18 9.24 50.72
N ALA A 69 6.40 8.74 50.91
CA ALA A 69 7.39 8.67 49.84
C ALA A 69 6.94 7.74 48.70
N ALA A 70 6.28 6.62 49.02
CA ALA A 70 5.74 5.70 48.01
C ALA A 70 4.63 6.36 47.18
N GLU A 71 3.70 7.07 47.81
CA GLU A 71 2.64 7.81 47.13
C GLU A 71 3.21 8.91 46.23
N GLN A 72 4.08 9.76 46.78
CA GLN A 72 4.73 10.83 46.01
C GLN A 72 5.53 10.29 44.82
N PHE A 73 6.22 9.15 45.00
CA PHE A 73 6.95 8.52 43.91
C PHE A 73 6.01 8.06 42.78
N VAL A 74 4.90 7.41 43.11
CA VAL A 74 3.91 6.94 42.12
C VAL A 74 3.28 8.10 41.37
N ASP A 75 2.95 9.18 42.08
CA ASP A 75 2.40 10.40 41.48
C ASP A 75 3.40 11.06 40.54
N GLN A 76 4.66 11.21 40.98
CA GLN A 76 5.71 11.83 40.17
C GLN A 76 6.04 10.98 38.93
N TRP A 77 6.25 9.68 39.11
CA TRP A 77 6.54 8.77 37.99
C TRP A 77 5.39 8.74 36.98
N GLY A 78 4.14 8.63 37.46
CA GLY A 78 2.98 8.64 36.58
C GLY A 78 2.78 9.98 35.86
N ALA A 79 3.16 11.10 36.47
CA ALA A 79 3.11 12.42 35.86
C ALA A 79 4.22 12.64 34.80
N ASP A 80 5.40 12.07 35.02
CA ASP A 80 6.54 12.18 34.13
C ASP A 80 6.40 11.26 32.89
N ASP A 81 5.72 10.12 33.03
CA ASP A 81 5.48 9.19 31.93
C ASP A 81 4.16 9.47 31.20
N GLN A 82 4.26 9.90 29.94
CA GLN A 82 3.12 10.19 29.09
C GLN A 82 2.36 8.94 28.63
N ASP A 83 2.91 7.75 28.79
CA ASP A 83 2.21 6.52 28.46
C ASP A 83 1.47 5.95 29.68
N VAL A 84 1.62 6.52 30.89
CA VAL A 84 0.88 6.07 32.08
C VAL A 84 -0.44 6.82 32.24
N ILE A 85 -1.57 6.09 32.23
CA ILE A 85 -2.91 6.63 32.47
C ILE A 85 -3.26 6.55 33.95
N ALA A 86 -2.97 5.40 34.56
CA ALA A 86 -3.24 5.18 35.97
C ALA A 86 -2.22 4.20 36.53
N ALA A 87 -1.83 4.42 37.77
CA ALA A 87 -0.98 3.51 38.52
C ALA A 87 -1.53 3.41 39.92
N LYS A 88 -1.68 2.19 40.44
CA LYS A 88 -2.12 1.99 41.82
C LYS A 88 -1.33 0.89 42.48
N ILE A 89 -1.07 1.08 43.77
CA ILE A 89 -0.43 0.10 44.63
C ILE A 89 -1.45 -0.38 45.63
N VAL A 90 -1.60 -1.69 45.70
CA VAL A 90 -2.59 -2.36 46.53
C VAL A 90 -1.87 -3.37 47.41
N SER A 91 -2.11 -3.35 48.71
CA SER A 91 -1.61 -4.37 49.64
C SER A 91 -2.42 -5.67 49.55
N ALA A 92 -1.95 -6.72 50.22
CA ALA A 92 -2.60 -8.04 50.22
C ALA A 92 -4.07 -8.06 50.70
N ASN A 93 -4.52 -7.03 51.42
CA ASN A 93 -5.89 -6.85 51.91
C ASN A 93 -6.73 -5.89 51.04
N ASP A 94 -6.32 -5.66 49.80
CA ASP A 94 -6.97 -4.75 48.84
C ASP A 94 -6.99 -3.26 49.25
N PHE A 95 -6.19 -2.87 50.25
CA PHE A 95 -6.04 -1.46 50.63
C PHE A 95 -5.11 -0.74 49.63
N THR A 96 -5.56 0.43 49.14
CA THR A 96 -4.79 1.24 48.19
C THR A 96 -3.79 2.10 48.93
N LEU A 97 -2.50 1.84 48.71
CA LEU A 97 -1.40 2.56 49.34
C LEU A 97 -0.99 3.82 48.58
N ALA A 98 -1.14 3.81 47.26
CA ALA A 98 -0.83 4.92 46.38
C ALA A 98 -1.68 4.81 45.11
N HIS A 99 -2.08 5.95 44.54
CA HIS A 99 -2.86 5.98 43.32
C HIS A 99 -2.62 7.27 42.52
N TYR A 100 -2.10 7.09 41.31
CA TYR A 100 -1.99 8.11 40.29
C TYR A 100 -3.04 7.90 39.19
N ARG A 101 -3.61 8.98 38.68
CA ARG A 101 -4.48 8.96 37.50
C ARG A 101 -4.38 10.25 36.69
N ARG A 102 -4.13 10.09 35.40
CA ARG A 102 -4.14 11.17 34.41
C ARG A 102 -5.56 11.54 34.01
N ASN A 103 -5.84 12.84 33.88
CA ASN A 103 -7.16 13.37 33.54
C ASN A 103 -7.53 13.28 32.05
N GLN A 104 -6.67 12.71 31.21
CA GLN A 104 -6.92 12.60 29.77
C GLN A 104 -7.44 11.20 29.41
N PRO A 105 -8.56 11.10 28.68
CA PRO A 105 -9.06 9.81 28.21
C PRO A 105 -8.14 9.25 27.11
N ALA A 106 -7.83 7.96 27.19
CA ALA A 106 -7.10 7.25 26.15
C ALA A 106 -8.05 6.34 25.37
N ALA A 107 -7.88 6.27 24.05
CA ALA A 107 -8.72 5.44 23.18
C ALA A 107 -8.34 3.95 23.29
N HIS A 108 -7.05 3.66 23.51
CA HIS A 108 -6.54 2.31 23.60
C HIS A 108 -5.67 2.15 24.84
N THR A 109 -6.10 1.25 25.73
CA THR A 109 -5.42 1.01 27.01
C THR A 109 -4.99 -0.42 27.16
N PHE A 110 -3.88 -0.63 27.86
CA PHE A 110 -3.42 -1.94 28.30
C PHE A 110 -3.15 -1.92 29.80
N SER A 111 -3.44 -3.00 30.52
CA SER A 111 -3.14 -3.09 31.95
C SER A 111 -2.09 -4.16 32.23
N THR A 112 -1.08 -3.79 33.01
CA THR A 112 -0.12 -4.73 33.59
C THR A 112 -0.25 -4.76 35.12
N SER A 113 0.13 -5.89 35.70
CA SER A 113 0.05 -6.11 37.13
C SER A 113 1.27 -6.90 37.59
N GLN A 114 2.04 -6.35 38.52
CA GLN A 114 3.16 -7.06 39.16
C GLN A 114 2.93 -7.19 40.66
N ARG A 115 3.46 -8.26 41.24
CA ARG A 115 3.43 -8.52 42.69
C ARG A 115 4.83 -8.69 43.21
N VAL A 116 5.12 -8.07 44.34
CA VAL A 116 6.40 -8.22 45.05
C VAL A 116 6.14 -8.44 46.53
N ASN A 117 6.93 -9.34 47.11
CA ASN A 117 6.95 -9.57 48.55
C ASN A 117 7.73 -8.44 49.21
N TYR A 118 7.20 -7.87 50.29
CA TYR A 118 7.85 -6.86 51.10
C TYR A 118 7.81 -7.29 52.58
N GLY A 119 8.96 -7.26 53.25
CA GLY A 119 9.11 -7.81 54.61
C GLY A 119 8.95 -9.34 54.68
N SER A 120 8.55 -9.85 55.85
CA SER A 120 8.47 -11.29 56.12
C SER A 120 7.16 -11.96 55.66
N SER A 121 6.10 -11.20 55.40
CA SER A 121 4.79 -11.74 54.98
C SER A 121 3.95 -10.79 54.12
N GLY A 122 4.42 -9.57 53.85
CA GLY A 122 3.68 -8.60 53.07
C GLY A 122 3.77 -8.90 51.57
N VAL A 123 2.65 -8.78 50.86
CA VAL A 123 2.63 -8.75 49.40
C VAL A 123 2.01 -7.42 48.98
N VAL A 124 2.69 -6.72 48.06
CA VAL A 124 2.13 -5.56 47.36
C VAL A 124 1.96 -5.90 45.89
N LYS A 125 0.87 -5.39 45.33
CA LYS A 125 0.53 -5.49 43.91
C LYS A 125 0.51 -4.10 43.32
N MET A 126 1.23 -3.88 42.24
CA MET A 126 1.15 -2.66 41.44
C MET A 126 0.39 -2.96 40.17
N GLU A 127 -0.68 -2.20 39.92
CA GLU A 127 -1.44 -2.24 38.68
C GLU A 127 -1.24 -0.93 37.92
N VAL A 128 -0.80 -1.03 36.67
CA VAL A 128 -0.58 0.13 35.80
C VAL A 128 -1.43 -0.02 34.56
N VAL A 129 -2.09 1.06 34.17
CA VAL A 129 -2.86 1.19 32.93
C VAL A 129 -2.09 2.13 32.01
N TRP A 130 -1.70 1.62 30.87
CA TRP A 130 -0.88 2.29 29.86
C TRP A 130 -1.74 2.79 28.70
N ASP A 131 -1.36 3.93 28.14
CA ASP A 131 -1.86 4.47 26.89
C ASP A 131 -1.08 3.86 25.71
N THR A 132 -1.80 3.19 24.82
CA THR A 132 -1.21 2.59 23.61
C THR A 132 -1.59 3.37 22.35
N THR A 133 -2.27 4.52 22.50
CA THR A 133 -2.79 5.32 21.39
C THR A 133 -1.66 5.81 20.46
N SER A 134 -0.48 6.13 21.01
CA SER A 134 0.72 6.50 20.26
C SER A 134 1.17 5.40 19.27
N ILE A 135 1.13 4.13 19.70
CA ILE A 135 1.45 2.95 18.87
C ILE A 135 0.47 2.84 17.70
N TYR A 136 -0.83 3.02 17.95
CA TYR A 136 -1.85 2.96 16.91
C TYR A 136 -1.72 4.10 15.89
N HIS A 137 -1.36 5.31 16.32
CA HIS A 137 -1.03 6.40 15.39
C HIS A 137 0.17 6.06 14.51
N GLY A 138 1.21 5.45 15.08
CA GLY A 138 2.37 4.95 14.33
C GLY A 138 1.98 3.89 13.28
N LEU A 139 1.13 2.93 13.66
CA LEU A 139 0.63 1.89 12.75
C LEU A 139 -0.22 2.48 11.61
N ASN A 140 -1.08 3.45 11.88
CA ASN A 140 -1.85 4.13 10.83
C ASN A 140 -0.95 4.91 9.87
N ARG A 141 0.13 5.52 10.37
CA ARG A 141 1.12 6.20 9.51
C ARG A 141 1.81 5.18 8.59
N LEU A 142 2.21 4.03 9.13
CA LEU A 142 2.83 2.95 8.35
C LEU A 142 1.87 2.40 7.27
N LEU A 143 0.60 2.19 7.63
CA LEU A 143 -0.43 1.77 6.68
C LEU A 143 -0.60 2.80 5.55
N THR A 144 -0.65 4.09 5.90
CA THR A 144 -0.78 5.17 4.91
C THR A 144 0.40 5.19 3.93
N ILE A 145 1.62 4.98 4.44
CA ILE A 145 2.84 4.89 3.60
C ILE A 145 2.78 3.65 2.70
N LEU A 146 2.48 2.46 3.25
CA LEU A 146 2.40 1.21 2.48
C LEU A 146 1.37 1.31 1.35
N VAL A 147 0.18 1.84 1.64
CA VAL A 147 -0.87 2.05 0.64
C VAL A 147 -0.43 3.07 -0.42
N SER A 148 0.16 4.20 -0.01
CA SER A 148 0.61 5.24 -0.95
C SER A 148 1.68 4.72 -1.90
N VAL A 149 2.68 4.00 -1.38
CA VAL A 149 3.73 3.38 -2.19
C VAL A 149 3.16 2.32 -3.14
N SER A 150 2.22 1.50 -2.65
CA SER A 150 1.54 0.48 -3.46
C SER A 150 0.77 1.09 -4.63
N VAL A 151 -0.02 2.14 -4.37
CA VAL A 151 -0.79 2.85 -5.39
C VAL A 151 0.13 3.49 -6.42
N LEU A 152 1.22 4.14 -5.98
CA LEU A 152 2.22 4.73 -6.88
C LEU A 152 2.84 3.66 -7.79
N LEU A 153 3.23 2.50 -7.23
CA LEU A 153 3.82 1.40 -7.98
C LEU A 153 2.85 0.86 -9.03
N ILE A 154 1.56 0.65 -8.67
CA ILE A 154 0.53 0.23 -9.61
C ILE A 154 0.34 1.29 -10.72
N ALA A 155 0.30 2.57 -10.38
CA ALA A 155 0.16 3.64 -11.36
C ALA A 155 1.34 3.68 -12.35
N VAL A 156 2.57 3.51 -11.86
CA VAL A 156 3.77 3.41 -12.70
C VAL A 156 3.71 2.21 -13.63
N LEU A 157 3.28 1.04 -13.13
CA LEU A 157 3.11 -0.16 -13.96
C LEU A 157 2.03 0.03 -15.03
N LEU A 158 0.90 0.62 -14.68
CA LEU A 158 -0.18 0.93 -15.64
C LEU A 158 0.30 1.92 -16.71
N PHE A 159 1.03 2.96 -16.30
CA PHE A 159 1.61 3.92 -17.24
C PHE A 159 2.62 3.26 -18.18
N PHE A 160 3.51 2.43 -17.66
CA PHE A 160 4.49 1.71 -18.45
C PHE A 160 3.83 0.72 -19.42
N LEU A 161 2.83 -0.04 -18.94
CA LEU A 161 2.05 -0.95 -19.77
C LEU A 161 1.34 -0.20 -20.91
N TRP A 162 0.70 0.93 -20.58
CA TRP A 162 0.06 1.79 -21.59
C TRP A 162 1.07 2.31 -22.61
N TRP A 163 2.24 2.76 -22.14
CA TRP A 163 3.33 3.24 -23.00
C TRP A 163 3.85 2.14 -23.94
N VAL A 164 4.08 0.93 -23.44
CA VAL A 164 4.51 -0.24 -24.24
C VAL A 164 3.44 -0.62 -25.25
N LEU A 165 2.17 -0.77 -24.83
CA LEU A 165 1.07 -1.09 -25.74
C LEU A 165 0.94 -0.05 -26.86
N ARG A 166 1.02 1.24 -26.51
CA ARG A 166 0.95 2.32 -27.48
C ARG A 166 2.08 2.23 -28.50
N ARG A 167 3.31 1.95 -28.06
CA ARG A 167 4.47 1.82 -28.93
C ARG A 167 4.43 0.55 -29.80
N ALA A 168 3.96 -0.56 -29.24
CA ALA A 168 3.96 -1.86 -29.92
C ALA A 168 2.81 -2.04 -30.92
N LEU A 169 1.60 -1.53 -30.64
CA LEU A 169 0.44 -1.73 -31.51
C LEU A 169 0.26 -0.66 -32.60
N LEU A 170 0.73 0.58 -32.38
CA LEU A 170 0.49 1.67 -33.34
C LEU A 170 1.57 1.78 -34.43
N ASN A 171 2.81 1.39 -34.16
CA ASN A 171 3.90 1.56 -35.11
C ASN A 171 3.91 0.55 -36.27
N PRO A 172 3.74 -0.77 -36.07
CA PRO A 172 3.89 -1.72 -37.18
C PRO A 172 2.71 -1.70 -38.16
N VAL A 173 1.50 -1.30 -37.70
CA VAL A 173 0.29 -1.33 -38.54
C VAL A 173 0.31 -0.25 -39.63
N SER A 174 0.89 0.92 -39.37
CA SER A 174 1.06 1.94 -40.41
C SER A 174 2.10 1.55 -41.45
N ASP A 175 3.16 0.87 -41.03
CA ASP A 175 4.27 0.52 -41.93
C ASP A 175 3.86 -0.55 -42.94
N GLU A 176 3.08 -1.55 -42.53
CA GLU A 176 2.59 -2.59 -43.44
C GLU A 176 1.55 -2.08 -44.44
N LEU A 177 0.65 -1.16 -44.00
CA LEU A 177 -0.29 -0.49 -44.90
C LEU A 177 0.45 0.38 -45.92
N THR A 178 1.41 1.18 -45.47
CA THR A 178 2.19 2.05 -46.35
C THR A 178 3.01 1.26 -47.37
N LEU A 179 3.58 0.12 -46.96
CA LEU A 179 4.34 -0.75 -47.85
C LEU A 179 3.44 -1.42 -48.90
N SER A 180 2.29 -1.94 -48.49
CA SER A 180 1.31 -2.58 -49.39
C SER A 180 0.73 -1.60 -50.40
N GLU A 181 0.37 -0.38 -49.97
CA GLU A 181 -0.11 0.68 -50.85
C GLU A 181 0.95 1.08 -51.88
N ARG A 182 2.21 1.28 -51.46
CA ARG A 182 3.33 1.57 -52.37
C ARG A 182 3.57 0.45 -53.37
N TYR A 183 3.53 -0.80 -52.92
CA TYR A 183 3.73 -1.96 -53.79
C TYR A 183 2.59 -2.09 -54.82
N ASN A 184 1.34 -1.94 -54.40
CA ASN A 184 0.19 -1.96 -55.30
C ASN A 184 0.23 -0.80 -56.31
N ARG A 185 0.63 0.40 -55.87
CA ARG A 185 0.78 1.56 -56.76
C ARG A 185 1.91 1.36 -57.78
N MET A 186 3.04 0.77 -57.36
CA MET A 186 4.12 0.40 -58.27
C MET A 186 3.66 -0.62 -59.32
N LEU A 187 2.93 -1.67 -58.91
CA LEU A 187 2.38 -2.65 -59.85
C LEU A 187 1.37 -2.02 -60.82
N PHE A 188 0.54 -1.11 -60.34
CA PHE A 188 -0.42 -0.39 -61.17
C PHE A 188 0.31 0.48 -62.21
N GLU A 189 1.26 1.32 -61.77
CA GLU A 189 2.01 2.24 -62.62
C GLU A 189 2.92 1.52 -63.62
N GLN A 190 3.61 0.44 -63.20
CA GLN A 190 4.57 -0.30 -64.05
C GLN A 190 3.95 -1.46 -64.85
N SER A 191 2.64 -1.70 -64.74
CA SER A 191 1.99 -2.78 -65.48
C SER A 191 2.04 -2.49 -67.00
N PRO A 192 2.51 -3.44 -67.83
CA PRO A 192 2.53 -3.29 -69.29
C PRO A 192 1.13 -3.40 -69.92
N VAL A 193 0.14 -3.83 -69.15
CA VAL A 193 -1.28 -3.87 -69.56
C VAL A 193 -1.94 -2.57 -69.15
N GLY A 194 -2.76 -1.99 -70.02
CA GLY A 194 -3.56 -0.83 -69.71
C GLY A 194 -4.60 -1.13 -68.63
N LEU A 195 -4.44 -0.51 -67.46
CA LEU A 195 -5.33 -0.59 -66.32
C LEU A 195 -6.02 0.76 -66.11
N ALA A 196 -7.33 0.72 -65.91
CA ALA A 196 -8.14 1.88 -65.58
C ALA A 196 -9.15 1.50 -64.49
N LEU A 197 -9.27 2.33 -63.48
CA LEU A 197 -10.30 2.25 -62.46
C LEU A 197 -11.43 3.20 -62.85
N SER A 198 -12.62 2.68 -63.15
CA SER A 198 -13.78 3.49 -63.50
C SER A 198 -14.88 3.40 -62.45
N ARG A 199 -15.62 4.48 -62.25
CA ARG A 199 -16.91 4.46 -61.53
C ARG A 199 -17.96 3.75 -62.38
N LEU A 200 -19.07 3.36 -61.74
CA LEU A 200 -20.19 2.71 -62.41
C LEU A 200 -20.89 3.60 -63.46
N ASN A 201 -20.67 4.92 -63.42
CA ASN A 201 -21.15 5.88 -64.41
C ASN A 201 -20.22 6.02 -65.64
N GLY A 202 -19.11 5.27 -65.70
CA GLY A 202 -18.14 5.31 -66.80
C GLY A 202 -17.03 6.36 -66.66
N GLU A 203 -17.02 7.14 -65.58
CA GLU A 203 -15.95 8.11 -65.29
C GLU A 203 -14.67 7.41 -64.83
N LEU A 204 -13.53 7.76 -65.41
CA LEU A 204 -12.21 7.23 -65.02
C LEU A 204 -11.73 7.93 -63.74
N VAL A 205 -11.33 7.13 -62.74
CA VAL A 205 -10.86 7.59 -61.43
C VAL A 205 -9.34 7.53 -61.35
N ASP A 206 -8.74 6.52 -61.96
CA ASP A 206 -7.28 6.36 -62.01
C ASP A 206 -6.93 5.54 -63.26
N VAL A 207 -5.84 5.86 -63.93
CA VAL A 207 -5.34 5.13 -65.10
C VAL A 207 -3.83 5.00 -65.05
N ASN A 208 -3.31 3.86 -65.47
CA ASN A 208 -1.87 3.69 -65.59
C ASN A 208 -1.33 4.20 -66.94
N GLU A 209 -0.01 4.32 -67.03
CA GLU A 209 0.67 4.88 -68.20
C GLU A 209 0.41 4.05 -69.47
N ALA A 210 0.35 2.72 -69.34
CA ALA A 210 0.02 1.83 -70.45
C ALA A 210 -1.39 2.08 -71.02
N TYR A 211 -2.38 2.34 -70.16
CA TYR A 211 -3.75 2.64 -70.59
C TYR A 211 -3.82 3.98 -71.33
N ALA A 212 -3.19 5.00 -70.76
CA ALA A 212 -3.10 6.33 -71.36
C ALA A 212 -2.46 6.29 -72.76
N HIS A 213 -1.37 5.52 -72.92
CA HIS A 213 -0.73 5.29 -74.22
C HIS A 213 -1.65 4.59 -75.23
N ILE A 214 -2.44 3.59 -74.80
CA ILE A 214 -3.36 2.85 -75.68
C ILE A 214 -4.44 3.79 -76.24
N ILE A 215 -4.95 4.73 -75.45
CA ILE A 215 -5.98 5.69 -75.87
C ILE A 215 -5.40 6.99 -76.48
N GLY A 216 -4.08 7.11 -76.56
CA GLY A 216 -3.38 8.26 -77.13
C GLY A 216 -3.50 9.55 -76.31
N ARG A 217 -3.67 9.44 -74.99
CA ARG A 217 -3.76 10.58 -74.06
C ARG A 217 -2.69 10.50 -72.98
N THR A 218 -2.46 11.59 -72.25
CA THR A 218 -1.65 11.54 -71.02
C THR A 218 -2.52 11.16 -69.81
N VAL A 219 -1.91 10.63 -68.74
CA VAL A 219 -2.60 10.26 -67.49
C VAL A 219 -3.37 11.45 -66.87
N ALA A 220 -2.92 12.68 -67.11
CA ALA A 220 -3.58 13.90 -66.62
C ALA A 220 -4.78 14.37 -67.47
N GLU A 221 -4.94 13.81 -68.68
CA GLU A 221 -5.96 14.19 -69.67
C GLU A 221 -7.04 13.10 -69.88
N ALA A 222 -6.87 11.94 -69.24
CA ALA A 222 -7.77 10.79 -69.27
C ALA A 222 -8.80 10.86 -68.14
#